data_AF-A0A2D0NIH7-F1
#
_entry.id   AF-A0A2D0NIH7-F1
#
_cell.length_a   1.000
_cell.length_b   1.000
_cell.length_c   1.000
_cell.angle_alpha   90.00
_cell.angle_beta   90.00
_cell.angle_gamma   90.00
#
_symmetry.space_group_name_H-M   'P 1'
#
loop_
_entity.id
_entity.type
_entity.pdbx_description
1 polymer ?
#
loop_
_entity_poly.entity_id
_entity_poly.type
_entity_poly.pdbx_seq_one_letter_code
_entity_poly.pdbx_strand_id
1 'polypeptide(L)'
;MRYCLISLLFLFIFSDRLPAETTDPLAIVIGDLAGNAEQTIYFPGGTTFQVTNGSRQTLEPQISTPGAFVYEGDLILQVFPSYRPEQAQVFDLEQKRLRIFTSDEAARAAGFAYEAKRRNNASGITDAYGRYIGEVKAKTELTPSAKVPGTYHLRLTFSNGLVFTYEDGTVGAQLEGEALPVKSKYIIRTKLGTAKVSFDPEDGEVWYVFDPADR
;
A
#
# COMPACT_ATOMS: atom_id res chain seq x y z
N MET A 1 46.37 -32.30 36.61
CA MET A 1 46.05 -32.33 35.16
C MET A 1 44.64 -31.78 34.98
N ARG A 2 44.55 -30.48 34.66
CA ARG A 2 44.07 -29.91 33.38
C ARG A 2 42.54 -29.79 33.28
N TYR A 3 42.10 -28.64 33.79
CA TYR A 3 40.97 -27.76 33.47
C TYR A 3 39.77 -28.29 32.66
N CYS A 4 38.61 -28.21 33.33
CA CYS A 4 37.26 -28.36 32.79
C CYS A 4 36.89 -27.11 31.97
N LEU A 5 36.55 -27.29 30.70
CA LEU A 5 36.07 -26.25 29.80
C LEU A 5 34.56 -26.05 30.06
N ILE A 6 34.18 -24.96 30.72
CA ILE A 6 32.77 -24.54 30.82
C ILE A 6 32.50 -23.68 29.59
N SER A 7 31.89 -24.29 28.56
CA SER A 7 31.30 -23.55 27.44
C SER A 7 30.06 -22.80 27.94
N LEU A 8 30.22 -21.49 28.14
CA LEU A 8 29.14 -20.57 28.44
C LEU A 8 28.35 -20.31 27.15
N LEU A 9 27.22 -21.01 26.99
CA LEU A 9 26.28 -20.82 25.88
C LEU A 9 25.48 -19.54 26.15
N PHE A 10 25.83 -18.43 25.47
CA PHE A 10 25.04 -17.21 25.48
C PHE A 10 23.78 -17.42 24.61
N LEU A 11 22.67 -17.82 25.25
CA LEU A 11 21.36 -17.82 24.65
C LEU A 11 20.82 -16.37 24.68
N PHE A 12 20.99 -15.61 23.60
CA PHE A 12 20.31 -14.34 23.42
C PHE A 12 18.83 -14.61 23.15
N ILE A 13 18.02 -14.59 24.22
CA ILE A 13 16.56 -14.59 24.12
C ILE A 13 16.15 -13.18 23.71
N PHE A 14 15.98 -12.93 22.42
CA PHE A 14 15.21 -11.79 21.92
C PHE A 14 13.71 -12.11 22.12
N SER A 15 13.27 -12.16 23.39
CA SER A 15 11.85 -12.05 23.73
C SER A 15 11.59 -10.59 24.03
N ASP A 16 11.19 -9.84 23.01
CA ASP A 16 10.19 -8.78 23.14
C ASP A 16 9.92 -8.21 21.75
N ARG A 17 8.64 -7.97 21.50
CA ARG A 17 8.01 -7.34 20.32
C ARG A 17 7.20 -8.31 19.47
N LEU A 18 5.99 -8.58 19.93
CA LEU A 18 4.86 -8.42 19.03
C LEU A 18 4.09 -7.18 19.52
N PRO A 19 4.32 -5.98 18.95
CA PRO A 19 3.26 -4.97 19.02
C PRO A 19 2.01 -5.63 18.44
N ALA A 20 0.87 -5.46 19.11
CA ALA A 20 -0.42 -5.84 18.55
C ALA A 20 -0.47 -5.35 17.10
N GLU A 21 -0.75 -6.24 16.15
CA GLU A 21 -0.90 -5.85 14.75
C GLU A 21 -2.04 -4.86 14.65
N THR A 22 -1.72 -3.57 14.71
CA THR A 22 -2.69 -2.52 14.45
C THR A 22 -3.03 -2.62 12.97
N THR A 23 -4.30 -2.85 12.68
CA THR A 23 -4.84 -2.82 11.31
C THR A 23 -4.76 -1.44 10.69
N ASP A 24 -4.53 -0.42 11.52
CA ASP A 24 -4.45 0.97 11.09
C ASP A 24 -3.24 1.21 10.19
N PRO A 25 -3.40 1.99 9.11
CA PRO A 25 -2.31 2.34 8.23
C PRO A 25 -1.26 3.17 8.97
N LEU A 26 0.00 2.94 8.64
CA LEU A 26 1.13 3.76 9.10
C LEU A 26 1.24 4.98 8.18
N ALA A 27 1.11 6.18 8.74
CA ALA A 27 1.32 7.43 8.01
C ALA A 27 2.68 8.04 8.35
N ILE A 28 3.49 8.31 7.32
CA ILE A 28 4.82 8.89 7.44
C ILE A 28 4.80 10.26 6.76
N VAL A 29 5.01 11.31 7.56
CA VAL A 29 5.10 12.70 7.08
C VAL A 29 6.55 13.14 7.11
N ILE A 30 7.08 13.48 5.94
CA ILE A 30 8.40 14.04 5.74
C ILE A 30 8.24 15.53 5.51
N GLY A 31 8.96 16.34 6.27
CA GLY A 31 8.92 17.78 6.19
C GLY A 31 10.28 18.43 6.43
N ASP A 32 10.32 19.74 6.30
CA ASP A 32 11.49 20.53 6.69
C ASP A 32 11.58 20.68 8.23
N LEU A 33 12.73 21.17 8.71
CA LEU A 33 12.95 21.42 10.14
C LEU A 33 12.07 22.57 10.69
N ALA A 34 11.55 23.44 9.82
CA ALA A 34 10.57 24.47 10.21
C ALA A 34 9.17 23.86 10.50
N GLY A 35 8.96 22.59 10.12
CA GLY A 35 7.75 21.83 10.41
C GLY A 35 6.73 21.81 9.28
N ASN A 36 7.06 22.36 8.11
CA ASN A 36 6.23 22.31 6.90
C ASN A 36 6.30 20.90 6.31
N ALA A 37 5.15 20.29 6.03
CA ALA A 37 5.09 18.98 5.39
C ALA A 37 5.37 19.10 3.89
N GLU A 38 6.27 18.28 3.38
CA GLU A 38 6.63 18.21 1.97
C GLU A 38 5.99 16.99 1.31
N GLN A 39 5.95 15.87 2.03
CA GLN A 39 5.46 14.59 1.53
C GLN A 39 4.78 13.80 2.65
N THR A 40 3.67 13.14 2.31
CA THR A 40 3.04 12.14 3.17
C THR A 40 2.97 10.81 2.42
N ILE A 41 3.42 9.74 3.07
CA ILE A 41 3.45 8.38 2.55
C ILE A 41 2.64 7.50 3.48
N TYR A 42 1.80 6.63 2.91
CA TYR A 42 0.97 5.71 3.68
C TYR A 42 1.39 4.28 3.39
N PHE A 43 1.47 3.48 4.45
CA PHE A 43 1.72 2.05 4.39
C PHE A 43 0.55 1.30 5.03
N PRO A 44 0.27 0.06 4.59
CA PRO A 44 -0.79 -0.74 5.19
C PRO A 44 -0.50 -1.05 6.67
N GLY A 45 -1.55 -1.40 7.41
CA GLY A 45 -1.42 -1.87 8.80
C GLY A 45 -0.47 -3.06 8.93
N GLY A 46 0.13 -3.18 10.13
CA GLY A 46 1.22 -4.13 10.41
C GLY A 46 2.59 -3.74 9.85
N THR A 47 2.72 -2.58 9.20
CA THR A 47 4.03 -2.08 8.75
C THR A 47 4.89 -1.66 9.94
N THR A 48 6.14 -2.11 9.96
CA THR A 48 7.13 -1.71 10.99
C THR A 48 8.18 -0.78 10.40
N PHE A 49 8.91 -0.06 11.25
CA PHE A 49 9.95 0.87 10.80
C PHE A 49 11.10 0.96 11.80
N GLN A 50 12.25 1.42 11.29
CA GLN A 50 13.43 1.78 12.07
C GLN A 50 13.98 3.11 11.55
N VAL A 51 14.39 4.00 12.45
CA VAL A 51 15.04 5.26 12.10
C VAL A 51 16.45 5.27 12.67
N THR A 52 17.42 5.56 11.81
CA THR A 52 18.82 5.75 12.23
C THR A 52 19.33 7.12 11.80
N ASN A 53 20.39 7.62 12.43
CA ASN A 53 21.11 8.79 11.93
C ASN A 53 22.07 8.44 10.76
N GLY A 54 22.74 9.43 10.19
CA GLY A 54 23.77 9.22 9.15
C GLY A 54 24.94 8.30 9.56
N SER A 55 25.16 8.06 10.86
CA SER A 55 26.11 7.08 11.39
C SER A 55 25.51 5.68 11.63
N ARG A 56 24.27 5.45 11.17
CA ARG A 56 23.49 4.21 11.33
C ARG A 56 23.20 3.81 12.79
N GLN A 57 23.27 4.76 13.71
CA GLN A 57 22.82 4.53 15.08
C GLN A 57 21.31 4.68 15.14
N THR A 58 20.62 3.72 15.77
CA THR A 58 19.17 3.79 15.96
C THR A 58 18.81 4.95 16.86
N LEU A 59 17.82 5.73 16.44
CA LEU A 59 17.32 6.88 17.17
C LEU A 59 16.07 6.48 17.95
N GLU A 60 15.99 6.92 19.19
CA GLU A 60 14.74 6.89 19.96
C GLU A 60 13.85 8.05 19.52
N PRO A 61 12.53 7.84 19.37
CA PRO A 61 11.63 8.89 18.97
C PRO A 61 11.49 9.97 20.05
N GLN A 62 11.36 11.22 19.61
CA GLN A 62 10.84 12.28 20.46
C GLN A 62 9.31 12.25 20.41
N ILE A 63 8.65 12.07 21.55
CA ILE A 63 7.18 12.11 21.63
C ILE A 63 6.79 13.55 21.97
N SER A 64 6.61 14.38 20.95
CA SER A 64 6.18 15.78 21.13
C SER A 64 4.73 16.02 20.74
N THR A 65 4.07 15.04 20.12
CA THR A 65 2.72 15.17 19.56
C THR A 65 1.93 13.90 19.90
N PRO A 66 0.67 14.01 20.36
CA PRO A 66 -0.15 12.85 20.67
C PRO A 66 -0.21 11.88 19.49
N GLY A 67 0.25 10.64 19.69
CA GLY A 67 0.18 9.59 18.69
C GLY A 67 1.20 9.69 17.54
N ALA A 68 2.23 10.55 17.64
CA ALA A 68 3.28 10.64 16.64
C ALA A 68 4.70 10.49 17.23
N PHE A 69 5.52 9.71 16.55
CA PHE A 69 6.96 9.65 16.76
C PHE A 69 7.65 10.72 15.92
N VAL A 70 8.46 11.56 16.53
CA VAL A 70 9.15 12.66 15.85
C VAL A 70 10.66 12.44 15.84
N TYR A 71 11.27 12.64 14.67
CA TYR A 71 12.72 12.59 14.46
C TYR A 71 13.15 13.80 13.64
N GLU A 72 14.35 14.33 13.89
CA GLU A 72 14.88 15.51 13.20
C GLU A 72 16.38 15.34 12.91
N GLY A 73 16.82 15.87 11.78
CA GLY A 73 18.23 15.91 11.36
C GLY A 73 18.49 15.09 10.10
N ASP A 74 19.69 14.51 10.01
CA ASP A 74 20.06 13.60 8.93
C ASP A 74 19.65 12.17 9.31
N LEU A 75 18.61 11.68 8.65
CA LEU A 75 17.90 10.46 9.00
C LEU A 75 17.98 9.43 7.87
N ILE A 76 18.01 8.17 8.25
CA ILE A 76 17.78 7.03 7.37
C ILE A 76 16.57 6.30 7.93
N LEU A 77 15.47 6.33 7.20
CA LEU A 77 14.25 5.62 7.54
C LEU A 77 14.20 4.30 6.77
N GLN A 78 14.07 3.20 7.49
CA GLN A 78 13.82 1.87 6.95
C GLN A 78 12.39 1.45 7.29
N VAL A 79 11.55 1.23 6.28
CA VAL A 79 10.17 0.79 6.43
C VAL A 79 10.04 -0.63 5.95
N PHE A 80 9.42 -1.51 6.74
CA PHE A 80 9.19 -2.91 6.43
C PHE A 80 7.69 -3.14 6.26
N PRO A 81 7.15 -3.03 5.03
CA PRO A 81 5.72 -3.18 4.79
C PRO A 81 5.23 -4.57 5.16
N SER A 82 4.01 -4.67 5.69
CA SER A 82 3.43 -5.96 6.12
C SER A 82 3.33 -7.00 5.00
N TYR A 83 3.24 -6.57 3.74
CA TYR A 83 3.22 -7.48 2.58
C TYR A 83 4.60 -7.95 2.10
N ARG A 84 5.70 -7.37 2.62
CA ARG A 84 7.11 -7.67 2.28
C ARG A 84 8.03 -7.37 3.48
N PRO A 85 7.85 -8.03 4.64
CA PRO A 85 8.57 -7.69 5.89
C PRO A 85 10.09 -7.93 5.82
N GLU A 86 10.56 -8.77 4.90
CA GLU A 86 11.98 -9.07 4.69
C GLU A 86 12.72 -8.07 3.79
N GLN A 87 12.00 -7.13 3.16
CA GLN A 87 12.56 -6.13 2.23
C GLN A 87 12.21 -4.72 2.70
N ALA A 88 13.20 -4.04 3.28
CA ALA A 88 13.04 -2.64 3.69
C ALA A 88 12.94 -1.70 2.47
N GLN A 89 12.02 -0.75 2.53
CA GLN A 89 12.11 0.49 1.76
C GLN A 89 12.95 1.49 2.55
N VAL A 90 13.99 2.02 1.92
CA VAL A 90 14.97 2.92 2.56
C VAL A 90 14.81 4.33 2.02
N PHE A 91 14.74 5.30 2.93
CA PHE A 91 14.69 6.73 2.61
C PHE A 91 15.86 7.43 3.31
N ASP A 92 16.77 7.99 2.54
CA ASP A 92 17.83 8.87 3.03
C ASP A 92 17.29 10.32 3.06
N LEU A 93 17.22 10.91 4.23
CA LEU A 93 16.54 12.18 4.50
C LEU A 93 17.53 13.17 5.14
N GLU A 94 18.09 14.06 4.32
CA GLU A 94 19.03 15.09 4.78
C GLU A 94 18.30 16.32 5.35
N GLN A 95 18.65 16.71 6.57
CA GLN A 95 18.07 17.87 7.27
C GLN A 95 16.53 17.89 7.24
N LYS A 96 15.90 16.76 7.55
CA LYS A 96 14.44 16.61 7.53
C LYS A 96 13.88 16.42 8.93
N ARG A 97 12.59 16.72 9.03
CA ARG A 97 11.73 16.33 10.14
C ARG A 97 10.81 15.20 9.70
N LEU A 98 10.81 14.12 10.47
CA LEU A 98 9.98 12.96 10.25
C LEU A 98 8.94 12.88 11.35
N ARG A 99 7.66 12.74 10.98
CA ARG A 99 6.56 12.43 11.90
C ARG A 99 5.92 11.12 11.47
N ILE A 100 5.89 10.13 12.35
CA ILE A 100 5.33 8.80 12.06
C ILE A 100 4.13 8.59 12.97
N PHE A 101 2.95 8.41 12.36
CA PHE A 101 1.68 8.13 13.03
C PHE A 101 1.33 6.66 12.86
N THR A 102 1.11 5.97 13.96
CA THR A 102 0.70 4.55 13.98
C THR A 102 -0.81 4.36 14.00
N SER A 103 -1.60 5.44 13.92
CA SER A 103 -3.05 5.38 13.73
C SER A 103 -3.52 6.46 12.75
N ASP A 104 -4.52 6.13 11.94
CA ASP A 104 -5.16 7.09 11.02
C ASP A 104 -5.82 8.24 11.79
N GLU A 105 -6.43 7.94 12.95
CA GLU A 105 -7.03 8.94 13.81
C GLU A 105 -6.01 10.00 14.26
N ALA A 106 -4.82 9.60 14.70
CA ALA A 106 -3.77 10.53 15.12
C ALA A 106 -3.26 11.38 13.94
N ALA A 107 -3.08 10.76 12.77
CA ALA A 107 -2.68 11.48 11.56
C ALA A 107 -3.74 12.53 11.16
N ARG A 108 -5.03 12.17 11.19
CA ARG A 108 -6.14 13.08 10.90
C ARG A 108 -6.28 14.21 11.90
N ALA A 109 -6.16 13.91 13.19
CA ALA A 109 -6.17 14.92 14.25
C ALA A 109 -5.04 15.95 14.10
N ALA A 110 -3.90 15.53 13.55
CA ALA A 110 -2.77 16.40 13.23
C ALA A 110 -2.88 17.10 11.85
N GLY A 111 -3.97 16.90 11.11
CA GLY A 111 -4.19 17.52 9.79
C GLY A 111 -3.50 16.80 8.63
N PHE A 112 -2.93 15.61 8.84
CA PHE A 112 -2.31 14.76 7.82
C PHE A 112 -3.26 13.65 7.36
N ALA A 113 -4.54 13.98 7.22
CA ALA A 113 -5.55 13.02 6.81
C ALA A 113 -5.12 12.32 5.51
N TYR A 114 -5.36 11.01 5.43
CA TYR A 114 -5.23 10.26 4.20
C TYR A 114 -6.19 10.84 3.16
N GLU A 115 -5.73 11.82 2.40
CA GLU A 115 -6.30 12.12 1.12
C GLU A 115 -5.83 11.01 0.19
N ALA A 116 -6.60 9.91 0.15
CA ALA A 116 -6.62 9.07 -1.04
C ALA A 116 -6.93 10.02 -2.20
N LYS A 117 -5.91 10.59 -2.84
CA LYS A 117 -6.08 11.24 -4.13
C LYS A 117 -6.60 10.12 -5.01
N ARG A 118 -7.92 10.14 -5.23
CA ARG A 118 -8.72 9.18 -5.98
C ARG A 118 -8.24 9.18 -7.44
N ARG A 119 -7.03 8.68 -7.67
CA ARG A 119 -6.49 8.47 -9.00
C ARG A 119 -6.73 7.03 -9.32
N ASN A 120 -7.79 6.80 -10.09
CA ASN A 120 -7.82 5.67 -11.01
C ASN A 120 -6.58 5.83 -11.89
N ASN A 121 -5.50 5.12 -11.57
CA ASN A 121 -4.25 5.22 -12.30
C ASN A 121 -4.43 4.51 -13.63
N ALA A 122 -4.80 5.30 -14.63
CA ALA A 122 -4.83 4.89 -16.01
C ALA A 122 -3.37 4.78 -16.50
N SER A 123 -2.78 3.59 -16.45
CA SER A 123 -1.42 3.38 -16.97
C SER A 123 -1.44 3.44 -18.50
N GLY A 124 -0.43 4.09 -19.07
CA GLY A 124 -0.23 4.17 -20.53
C GLY A 124 0.05 2.80 -21.15
N ILE A 125 -0.62 2.47 -22.26
CA ILE A 125 -0.34 1.30 -23.09
C ILE A 125 0.58 1.72 -24.25
N THR A 126 1.43 0.80 -24.72
CA THR A 126 2.21 0.93 -25.95
C THR A 126 1.83 -0.16 -26.97
N ASP A 127 1.75 0.19 -28.27
CA ASP A 127 1.42 -0.74 -29.37
C ASP A 127 2.61 -1.63 -29.72
N ALA A 128 2.44 -2.62 -30.60
CA ALA A 128 3.47 -3.56 -31.10
C ALA A 128 4.82 -2.92 -31.45
N TYR A 129 4.87 -1.62 -31.76
CA TYR A 129 6.06 -0.87 -32.17
C TYR A 129 6.60 0.07 -31.08
N GLY A 130 6.10 -0.03 -29.85
CA GLY A 130 6.49 0.84 -28.73
C GLY A 130 5.84 2.23 -28.79
N ARG A 131 4.84 2.46 -29.65
CA ARG A 131 4.15 3.74 -29.72
C ARG A 131 3.11 3.82 -28.61
N TYR A 132 3.13 4.91 -27.86
CA TYR A 132 2.10 5.22 -26.88
C TYR A 132 0.72 5.24 -27.55
N ILE A 133 -0.17 4.34 -27.14
CA ILE A 133 -1.54 4.21 -27.65
C ILE A 133 -2.59 4.77 -26.69
N GLY A 134 -2.15 5.39 -25.58
CA GLY A 134 -3.02 6.05 -24.61
C GLY A 134 -3.14 5.30 -23.29
N GLU A 135 -3.86 5.88 -22.36
CA GLU A 135 -4.11 5.30 -21.04
C GLU A 135 -5.27 4.29 -21.09
N VAL A 136 -5.17 3.18 -20.36
CA VAL A 136 -6.35 2.33 -20.12
C VAL A 136 -7.28 3.04 -19.16
N LYS A 137 -8.43 3.48 -19.66
CA LYS A 137 -9.51 4.04 -18.86
C LYS A 137 -10.61 3.01 -18.71
N ALA A 138 -11.29 3.00 -17.57
CA ALA A 138 -12.48 2.19 -17.39
C ALA A 138 -13.72 3.06 -17.15
N LYS A 139 -14.83 2.64 -17.74
CA LYS A 139 -16.17 3.13 -17.45
C LYS A 139 -16.82 2.22 -16.42
N THR A 140 -17.29 2.81 -15.33
CA THR A 140 -17.99 2.12 -14.24
C THR A 140 -19.50 2.24 -14.42
N GLU A 141 -20.20 1.12 -14.29
CA GLU A 141 -21.66 1.03 -14.25
C GLU A 141 -22.04 0.26 -12.98
N LEU A 142 -22.85 0.87 -12.11
CA LEU A 142 -23.35 0.26 -10.87
C LEU A 142 -24.85 0.09 -10.96
N THR A 143 -25.35 -1.07 -10.53
CA THR A 143 -26.80 -1.35 -10.45
C THR A 143 -27.15 -1.98 -9.11
N PRO A 144 -28.23 -1.57 -8.43
CA PRO A 144 -28.62 -2.19 -7.16
C PRO A 144 -28.93 -3.68 -7.31
N SER A 145 -28.50 -4.50 -6.33
CA SER A 145 -28.88 -5.91 -6.30
C SER A 145 -30.34 -6.09 -5.90
N ALA A 146 -31.09 -6.82 -6.72
CA ALA A 146 -32.44 -7.25 -6.37
C ALA A 146 -32.46 -8.41 -5.36
N LYS A 147 -31.37 -9.17 -5.26
CA LYS A 147 -31.28 -10.38 -4.43
C LYS A 147 -30.74 -10.08 -3.03
N VAL A 148 -29.80 -9.14 -2.93
CA VAL A 148 -29.15 -8.75 -1.68
C VAL A 148 -29.37 -7.24 -1.45
N PRO A 149 -30.48 -6.85 -0.80
CA PRO A 149 -30.81 -5.44 -0.58
C PRO A 149 -29.68 -4.67 0.10
N GLY A 150 -29.44 -3.45 -0.35
CA GLY A 150 -28.37 -2.59 0.17
C GLY A 150 -27.00 -2.88 -0.45
N THR A 151 -26.91 -3.71 -1.50
CA THR A 151 -25.67 -3.94 -2.24
C THR A 151 -25.78 -3.59 -3.72
N TYR A 152 -24.64 -3.48 -4.40
CA TYR A 152 -24.53 -3.14 -5.82
C TYR A 152 -23.86 -4.26 -6.63
N HIS A 153 -24.25 -4.35 -7.89
CA HIS A 153 -23.53 -5.03 -8.95
C HIS A 153 -22.60 -4.03 -9.65
N LEU A 154 -21.51 -4.54 -10.20
CA LEU A 154 -20.52 -3.76 -10.93
C LEU A 154 -20.36 -4.30 -12.34
N ARG A 155 -20.35 -3.39 -13.31
CA ARG A 155 -19.81 -3.62 -14.66
C ARG A 155 -18.75 -2.57 -14.96
N LEU A 156 -17.51 -3.02 -15.12
CA LEU A 156 -16.35 -2.18 -15.40
C LEU A 156 -15.85 -2.46 -16.82
N THR A 157 -15.98 -1.49 -17.72
CA THR A 157 -15.59 -1.63 -19.14
C THR A 157 -14.34 -0.81 -19.42
N PHE A 158 -13.22 -1.48 -19.69
CA PHE A 158 -11.94 -0.87 -20.02
C PHE A 158 -11.88 -0.49 -21.52
N SER A 159 -11.15 0.57 -21.85
CA SER A 159 -11.00 1.10 -23.20
C SER A 159 -10.34 0.13 -24.18
N ASN A 160 -9.65 -0.90 -23.68
CA ASN A 160 -9.05 -1.97 -24.46
C ASN A 160 -10.00 -3.17 -24.70
N GLY A 161 -11.29 -3.03 -24.37
CA GLY A 161 -12.31 -4.06 -24.59
C GLY A 161 -12.42 -5.11 -23.48
N LEU A 162 -11.59 -5.04 -22.43
CA LEU A 162 -11.77 -5.87 -21.23
C LEU A 162 -13.04 -5.42 -20.49
N VAL A 163 -13.87 -6.37 -20.09
CA VAL A 163 -15.05 -6.13 -19.24
C VAL A 163 -14.92 -7.02 -18.01
N PHE A 164 -15.03 -6.40 -16.82
CA PHE A 164 -15.17 -7.10 -15.54
C PHE A 164 -16.58 -6.92 -15.01
N THR A 165 -17.15 -7.98 -14.44
CA THR A 165 -18.45 -7.95 -13.80
C THR A 165 -18.39 -8.54 -12.39
N TYR A 166 -19.21 -7.99 -11.50
CA TYR A 166 -19.54 -8.56 -10.19
C TYR A 166 -21.06 -8.56 -10.03
N GLU A 167 -21.63 -9.72 -9.78
CA GLU A 167 -23.07 -9.92 -9.57
C GLU A 167 -23.26 -10.89 -8.39
N ASP A 168 -23.84 -10.38 -7.29
CA ASP A 168 -24.20 -11.17 -6.10
C ASP A 168 -23.11 -12.14 -5.61
N GLY A 169 -21.86 -11.65 -5.50
CA GLY A 169 -20.72 -12.42 -5.02
C GLY A 169 -19.99 -13.23 -6.10
N THR A 170 -20.52 -13.25 -7.33
CA THR A 170 -19.91 -13.91 -8.48
C THR A 170 -19.17 -12.90 -9.35
N VAL A 171 -17.95 -13.24 -9.75
CA VAL A 171 -17.13 -12.38 -10.63
C VAL A 171 -16.97 -13.01 -12.00
N GLY A 172 -16.96 -12.16 -13.02
CA GLY A 172 -16.73 -12.52 -14.41
C GLY A 172 -15.75 -11.57 -15.07
N ALA A 173 -15.05 -12.06 -16.09
CA ALA A 173 -14.28 -11.21 -16.97
C ALA A 173 -14.37 -11.73 -18.41
N GLN A 174 -14.37 -10.82 -19.37
CA GLN A 174 -14.29 -11.16 -20.79
C GLN A 174 -13.47 -10.13 -21.55
N LEU A 175 -12.80 -10.56 -22.61
CA LEU A 175 -12.10 -9.69 -23.55
C LEU A 175 -12.58 -10.03 -24.95
N GLU A 176 -13.08 -9.03 -25.67
CA GLU A 176 -13.61 -9.23 -27.04
C GLU A 176 -14.73 -10.29 -27.12
N GLY A 177 -15.46 -10.49 -26.01
CA GLY A 177 -16.53 -11.50 -25.89
C GLY A 177 -16.06 -12.89 -25.45
N GLU A 178 -14.76 -13.12 -25.34
CA GLU A 178 -14.21 -14.38 -24.83
C GLU A 178 -14.06 -14.33 -23.31
N ALA A 179 -14.57 -15.35 -22.63
CA ALA A 179 -14.47 -15.46 -21.17
C ALA A 179 -13.02 -15.62 -20.71
N LEU A 180 -12.64 -14.89 -19.67
CA LEU A 180 -11.30 -14.91 -19.08
C LEU A 180 -11.34 -15.44 -17.64
N PRO A 181 -10.30 -16.19 -17.22
CA PRO A 181 -10.20 -16.61 -15.83
C PRO A 181 -9.90 -15.42 -14.91
N VAL A 182 -10.61 -15.35 -13.79
CA VAL A 182 -10.38 -14.36 -12.73
C VAL A 182 -9.68 -15.05 -11.56
N LYS A 183 -8.46 -14.62 -11.22
CA LYS A 183 -7.70 -15.14 -10.06
C LYS A 183 -7.98 -14.30 -8.81
N SER A 184 -8.13 -14.97 -7.67
CA SER A 184 -8.36 -14.33 -6.37
C SER A 184 -9.47 -13.28 -6.39
N LYS A 185 -10.56 -13.58 -7.12
CA LYS A 185 -11.74 -12.73 -7.39
C LYS A 185 -11.50 -11.44 -8.18
N TYR A 186 -10.26 -10.99 -8.36
CA TYR A 186 -9.99 -9.60 -8.70
C TYR A 186 -8.84 -9.37 -9.69
N ILE A 187 -8.11 -10.41 -10.06
CA ILE A 187 -6.93 -10.32 -10.94
C ILE A 187 -7.24 -10.99 -12.27
N ILE A 188 -7.17 -10.21 -13.35
CA ILE A 188 -7.45 -10.66 -14.71
C ILE A 188 -6.18 -10.50 -15.53
N ARG A 189 -5.66 -11.61 -16.07
CA ARG A 189 -4.47 -11.60 -16.92
C ARG A 189 -4.88 -11.76 -18.38
N THR A 190 -4.35 -10.89 -19.23
CA THR A 190 -4.59 -10.87 -20.67
C THR A 190 -3.27 -10.75 -21.42
N LYS A 191 -3.29 -10.97 -22.74
CA LYS A 191 -2.17 -10.66 -23.63
C LYS A 191 -1.78 -9.16 -23.62
N LEU A 192 -2.67 -8.28 -23.16
CA LEU A 192 -2.46 -6.83 -23.14
C LEU A 192 -1.92 -6.32 -21.79
N GLY A 193 -1.99 -7.14 -20.73
CA GLY A 193 -1.63 -6.75 -19.37
C GLY A 193 -2.46 -7.42 -18.29
N THR A 194 -2.24 -6.96 -17.06
CA THR A 194 -2.94 -7.43 -15.85
C THR A 194 -3.86 -6.33 -15.31
N ALA A 195 -5.16 -6.61 -15.25
CA ALA A 195 -6.10 -5.78 -14.51
C ALA A 195 -6.23 -6.30 -13.07
N LYS A 196 -6.20 -5.38 -12.10
CA LYS A 196 -6.48 -5.62 -10.69
C LYS A 196 -7.67 -4.74 -10.33
N VAL A 197 -8.78 -5.34 -9.91
CA VAL A 197 -10.02 -4.63 -9.56
C VAL A 197 -10.34 -4.86 -8.09
N SER A 198 -10.68 -3.83 -7.34
CA SER A 198 -11.27 -3.97 -6.00
C SER A 198 -12.67 -3.37 -6.05
N PHE A 199 -13.63 -4.05 -5.44
CA PHE A 199 -15.01 -3.59 -5.39
C PHE A 199 -15.61 -3.88 -4.02
N ASP A 200 -16.19 -2.85 -3.41
CA ASP A 200 -17.03 -2.99 -2.22
C ASP A 200 -18.51 -2.93 -2.66
N PRO A 201 -19.26 -4.05 -2.54
CA PRO A 201 -20.65 -4.09 -2.95
C PRO A 201 -21.59 -3.34 -2.00
N GLU A 202 -21.21 -3.01 -0.77
CA GLU A 202 -22.09 -2.35 0.20
C GLU A 202 -22.25 -0.85 -0.10
N ASP A 203 -21.16 -0.19 -0.46
CA ASP A 203 -21.15 1.25 -0.77
C ASP A 203 -20.95 1.56 -2.27
N GLY A 204 -20.59 0.57 -3.07
CA GLY A 204 -20.35 0.71 -4.50
C GLY A 204 -18.97 1.27 -4.84
N GLU A 205 -18.02 1.31 -3.91
CA GLU A 205 -16.67 1.79 -4.17
C GLU A 205 -15.89 0.85 -5.10
N VAL A 206 -15.32 1.42 -6.17
CA VAL A 206 -14.57 0.68 -7.18
C VAL A 206 -13.17 1.26 -7.30
N TRP A 207 -12.16 0.38 -7.25
CA TRP A 207 -10.77 0.69 -7.54
C TRP A 207 -10.27 -0.22 -8.64
N TYR A 208 -9.44 0.31 -9.53
CA TYR A 208 -8.77 -0.54 -10.50
C TYR A 208 -7.39 -0.01 -10.86
N VAL A 209 -6.52 -0.95 -11.20
CA VAL A 209 -5.21 -0.71 -11.81
C VAL A 209 -5.10 -1.60 -13.03
N PHE A 210 -4.59 -1.06 -14.12
CA PHE A 210 -4.17 -1.85 -15.26
C PHE A 210 -2.65 -1.74 -15.40
N ASP A 211 -1.96 -2.86 -15.26
CA ASP A 211 -0.53 -2.97 -15.50
C ASP A 211 -0.33 -3.51 -16.92
N PRO A 212 0.15 -2.72 -17.88
CA PRO A 212 0.45 -3.21 -19.23
C PRO A 212 1.41 -4.40 -19.17
N ALA A 213 1.29 -5.35 -20.10
CA ALA A 213 2.22 -6.46 -20.15
C ALA A 213 3.65 -5.95 -20.43
N ASP A 214 4.59 -6.32 -19.57
CA ASP A 214 6.02 -6.16 -19.86
C ASP A 214 6.34 -6.97 -21.12
N ARG A 215 7.10 -6.36 -22.02
CA ARG A 215 7.59 -7.03 -23.23
C ARG A 215 8.85 -7.83 -22.95
#